data_AF-A0AA50KBJ6-F1
#
_entry.id   AF-A0AA50KBJ6-F1
#
_cell.length_a   1.000
_cell.length_b   1.000
_cell.length_c   1.000
_cell.angle_alpha   90.00
_cell.angle_beta   90.00
_cell.angle_gamma   90.00
#
_symmetry.space_group_name_H-M   'P 1'
#
loop_
_entity.id
_entity.type
_entity.pdbx_description
1 polymer ?
#
loop_
_entity_poly.entity_id
_entity_poly.type
_entity_poly.pdbx_seq_one_letter_code
_entity_poly.pdbx_strand_id
1 'polypeptide(L)'
;MRKIILPLIMLSLGALPLYAPAQDTSALWGKEYAEVKSSLLAAGWVLAPVAEDETPMTEDYPEITCGNGAMAICSVGFKRDNSTLALVVESIEQELIVTGEY
;
A
#
# COMPACT_ATOMS: atom_id res chain seq x y z
N MET A 1 -3.38 -29.23 -57.23
CA MET A 1 -2.58 -28.65 -56.13
C MET A 1 -3.48 -27.74 -55.29
N ARG A 2 -3.78 -28.10 -54.04
CA ARG A 2 -4.45 -27.20 -53.07
C ARG A 2 -3.88 -27.51 -51.69
N LYS A 3 -3.00 -26.64 -51.19
CA LYS A 3 -2.44 -26.72 -49.84
C LYS A 3 -3.38 -25.93 -48.92
N ILE A 4 -4.00 -26.61 -47.97
CA ILE A 4 -4.80 -25.98 -46.92
C ILE A 4 -3.81 -25.60 -45.82
N ILE A 5 -3.58 -24.29 -45.66
CA ILE A 5 -2.79 -23.73 -44.57
C ILE A 5 -3.77 -23.44 -43.43
N LEU A 6 -3.67 -24.21 -42.35
CA LEU A 6 -4.45 -24.01 -41.13
C LEU A 6 -3.76 -22.88 -40.32
N PRO A 7 -4.45 -21.77 -39.98
CA PRO A 7 -3.85 -20.75 -39.15
C PRO A 7 -3.79 -21.27 -37.71
N LEU A 8 -2.58 -21.37 -37.18
CA LEU A 8 -2.34 -21.64 -35.77
C LEU A 8 -2.77 -20.40 -34.99
N ILE A 9 -3.99 -20.41 -34.46
CA ILE A 9 -4.49 -19.36 -33.55
C ILE A 9 -3.70 -19.53 -32.25
N MET A 10 -2.63 -18.75 -32.08
CA MET A 10 -2.03 -18.50 -30.79
C MET A 10 -3.06 -17.75 -29.95
N LEU A 11 -3.81 -18.48 -29.13
CA LEU A 11 -4.54 -17.87 -28.02
C LEU A 11 -3.50 -17.32 -27.05
N SER A 12 -3.21 -16.03 -27.19
CA SER A 12 -2.51 -15.26 -26.16
C SER A 12 -3.31 -15.41 -24.87
N LEU A 13 -2.77 -16.20 -23.94
CA LEU A 13 -3.24 -16.29 -22.56
C LEU A 13 -3.15 -14.89 -21.98
N GLY A 14 -4.28 -14.17 -21.97
CA GLY A 14 -4.38 -12.87 -21.32
C GLY A 14 -3.96 -13.05 -19.86
N ALA A 15 -2.95 -12.31 -19.43
CA ALA A 15 -2.56 -12.26 -18.04
C ALA A 15 -3.79 -11.78 -17.24
N LEU A 16 -4.38 -12.69 -16.46
CA LEU A 16 -5.39 -12.29 -15.49
C LEU A 16 -4.74 -11.31 -14.53
N PRO A 17 -5.42 -10.21 -14.15
CA PRO A 17 -4.90 -9.33 -13.12
C PRO A 17 -4.73 -10.17 -11.86
N LEU A 18 -3.49 -10.34 -11.40
CA LEU A 18 -3.18 -10.97 -10.13
C LEU A 18 -3.70 -10.04 -9.04
N TYR A 19 -4.96 -10.25 -8.63
CA TYR A 19 -5.46 -9.71 -7.38
C TYR A 19 -4.61 -10.35 -6.27
N ALA A 20 -3.69 -9.59 -5.70
CA ALA A 20 -3.01 -9.99 -4.47
C ALA A 20 -4.09 -10.16 -3.39
N PRO A 21 -4.04 -11.24 -2.58
CA PRO A 21 -4.97 -11.38 -1.46
C PRO A 21 -4.82 -10.18 -0.54
N ALA A 22 -5.95 -9.56 -0.14
CA ALA A 22 -5.95 -8.54 0.89
C ALA A 22 -5.27 -9.10 2.14
N GLN A 23 -4.25 -8.40 2.65
CA GLN A 23 -3.58 -8.82 3.86
C GLN A 23 -4.45 -8.44 5.06
N ASP A 24 -4.60 -9.37 6.01
CA ASP A 24 -5.27 -9.04 7.26
C ASP A 24 -4.37 -8.14 8.10
N THR A 25 -4.71 -6.86 8.15
CA THR A 25 -4.00 -5.81 8.87
C THR A 25 -4.64 -5.50 10.22
N SER A 26 -5.73 -6.18 10.59
CA SER A 26 -6.49 -5.89 11.81
C SER A 26 -5.64 -5.98 13.09
N ALA A 27 -4.63 -6.87 13.10
CA ALA A 27 -3.68 -7.00 14.20
C ALA A 27 -2.74 -5.79 14.39
N LEU A 28 -2.67 -4.89 13.40
CA LEU A 28 -1.88 -3.66 13.45
C LEU A 28 -2.66 -2.49 14.05
N TRP A 29 -4.00 -2.58 14.10
CA TRP A 29 -4.84 -1.46 14.51
C TRP A 29 -4.75 -1.22 16.02
N GLY A 30 -4.78 0.05 16.41
CA GLY A 30 -4.61 0.49 17.79
C GLY A 30 -3.17 0.50 18.29
N LYS A 31 -2.19 0.13 17.45
CA LYS A 31 -0.77 0.18 17.80
C LYS A 31 -0.15 1.51 17.43
N GLU A 32 0.90 1.89 18.16
CA GLU A 32 1.75 3.01 17.78
C GLU A 32 2.38 2.78 16.42
N TYR A 33 2.37 3.83 15.59
CA TYR A 33 2.91 3.80 14.24
C TYR A 33 4.40 3.39 14.23
N ALA A 34 5.19 3.88 15.18
CA ALA A 34 6.61 3.56 15.26
C ALA A 34 6.86 2.04 15.45
N GLU A 35 6.06 1.38 16.29
CA GLU A 35 6.10 -0.07 16.51
C GLU A 35 5.73 -0.82 15.21
N VAL A 36 4.66 -0.39 14.55
CA VAL A 36 4.18 -1.02 13.31
C VAL A 36 5.19 -0.85 12.18
N LYS A 37 5.72 0.37 11.99
CA LYS A 37 6.78 0.66 11.01
C LYS A 37 7.98 -0.24 11.22
N SER A 38 8.51 -0.28 12.45
CA SER A 38 9.67 -1.13 12.78
C SER A 38 9.42 -2.61 12.46
N SER A 39 8.25 -3.12 12.84
CA SER A 39 7.84 -4.50 12.59
C SER A 39 7.71 -4.83 11.10
N LEU A 40 7.11 -3.93 10.31
CA LEU A 40 6.98 -4.09 8.86
C LEU A 40 8.35 -4.07 8.16
N LEU A 41 9.22 -3.12 8.53
CA LEU A 41 10.58 -3.05 7.99
C LEU A 41 11.38 -4.33 8.31
N ALA A 42 11.28 -4.83 9.54
CA ALA A 42 11.90 -6.10 9.93
C ALA A 42 11.35 -7.31 9.16
N ALA A 43 10.09 -7.25 8.73
CA ALA A 43 9.43 -8.27 7.90
C ALA A 43 9.69 -8.09 6.38
N GLY A 44 10.62 -7.22 6.00
CA GLY A 44 11.06 -7.01 4.62
C GLY A 44 10.20 -6.06 3.80
N TRP A 45 9.27 -5.33 4.44
CA TRP A 45 8.59 -4.23 3.79
C TRP A 45 9.51 -3.02 3.67
N VAL A 46 9.23 -2.17 2.71
CA VAL A 46 9.87 -0.85 2.58
C VAL A 46 8.80 0.21 2.42
N LEU A 47 9.11 1.45 2.79
CA LEU A 47 8.20 2.58 2.57
C LEU A 47 7.92 2.74 1.07
N ALA A 48 6.66 2.99 0.74
CA ALA A 48 6.27 3.44 -0.58
C ALA A 48 6.71 4.91 -0.75
N PRO A 49 7.10 5.33 -1.97
CA PRO A 49 7.39 6.73 -2.24
C PRO A 49 6.15 7.59 -1.98
N VAL A 50 6.36 8.75 -1.35
CA VAL A 50 5.36 9.82 -1.21
C VAL A 50 5.31 10.63 -2.49
N ALA A 51 4.13 11.09 -2.91
CA ALA A 51 4.01 11.97 -4.07
C ALA A 51 4.54 13.38 -3.77
N GLU A 52 5.13 14.06 -4.76
CA GLU A 52 5.82 15.34 -4.56
C GLU A 52 4.90 16.47 -4.05
N ASP A 53 3.58 16.36 -4.26
CA ASP A 53 2.57 17.35 -3.88
C ASP A 53 1.86 17.03 -2.56
N GLU A 54 2.22 15.93 -1.89
CA GLU A 54 1.64 15.56 -0.61
C GLU A 54 2.34 16.25 0.56
N THR A 55 1.55 16.71 1.53
CA THR A 55 2.06 17.37 2.72
C THR A 55 2.19 16.37 3.87
N PRO A 56 3.36 16.28 4.51
CA PRO A 56 3.53 15.50 5.72
C PRO A 56 2.57 15.89 6.83
N MET A 57 2.09 14.87 7.56
CA MET A 57 1.34 15.05 8.81
C MET A 57 2.24 15.65 9.89
N THR A 58 3.49 15.18 9.98
CA THR A 58 4.50 15.63 10.94
C THR A 58 5.89 15.65 10.31
N GLU A 59 6.82 16.42 10.88
CA GLU A 59 8.21 16.46 10.41
C GLU A 59 9.00 15.19 10.77
N ASP A 60 8.66 14.54 11.88
CA ASP A 60 9.35 13.32 12.36
C ASP A 60 9.03 12.09 11.50
N TYR A 61 7.85 12.09 10.87
CA TYR A 61 7.36 11.00 10.01
C TYR A 61 6.86 11.55 8.67
N PRO A 62 7.77 12.04 7.80
CA PRO A 62 7.41 12.67 6.53
C PRO A 62 6.74 11.72 5.54
N GLU A 63 6.83 10.41 5.75
CA GLU A 63 6.15 9.38 4.98
C GLU A 63 4.65 9.28 5.25
N ILE A 64 4.16 9.89 6.34
CA ILE A 64 2.74 9.94 6.67
C ILE A 64 2.20 11.22 6.07
N THR A 65 1.39 11.10 5.02
CA THR A 65 0.82 12.25 4.33
C THR A 65 -0.68 12.26 4.46
N CYS A 66 -1.24 13.47 4.54
CA CYS A 66 -2.68 13.66 4.60
C CYS A 66 -3.19 14.11 3.23
N GLY A 67 -4.37 13.60 2.86
CA GLY A 67 -5.10 14.15 1.73
C GLY A 67 -5.48 15.63 1.94
N ASN A 68 -6.23 16.17 0.99
CA ASN A 68 -6.71 17.55 1.07
C ASN A 68 -8.13 17.62 1.64
N GLY A 69 -8.39 18.61 2.51
CA GLY A 69 -9.72 18.93 3.03
C GLY A 69 -9.90 18.62 4.52
N ALA A 70 -11.04 19.05 5.09
CA ALA A 70 -11.31 18.96 6.53
C ALA A 70 -11.50 17.52 7.06
N MET A 71 -11.74 16.56 6.17
CA MET A 71 -11.88 15.13 6.47
C MET A 71 -10.79 14.30 5.78
N ALA A 72 -9.63 14.91 5.55
CA ALA A 72 -8.50 14.21 4.95
C ALA A 72 -8.04 13.06 5.85
N ILE A 73 -7.82 11.91 5.22
CA ILE A 73 -7.20 10.75 5.85
C ILE A 73 -5.68 10.95 5.75
N CYS A 74 -4.98 10.72 6.86
CA CYS A 74 -3.53 10.63 6.89
C CYS A 74 -3.13 9.17 6.77
N SER A 75 -2.22 8.87 5.85
CA SER A 75 -1.85 7.50 5.55
C SER A 75 -0.38 7.35 5.19
N VAL A 76 0.10 6.12 5.23
CA VAL A 76 1.48 5.77 4.87
C VAL A 76 1.49 4.45 4.10
N GLY A 77 2.19 4.48 2.97
CA GLY A 77 2.34 3.32 2.10
C GLY A 77 3.56 2.48 2.44
N PHE A 78 3.42 1.17 2.30
CA PHE A 78 4.49 0.18 2.30
C PHE A 78 4.39 -0.70 1.05
N LYS A 79 5.52 -1.21 0.58
CA LYS A 79 5.61 -2.17 -0.51
C LYS A 79 6.52 -3.33 -0.16
N ARG A 80 6.17 -4.52 -0.65
CA ARG A 80 7.00 -5.72 -0.57
C ARG A 80 6.65 -6.62 -1.75
N ASP A 81 7.63 -6.96 -2.57
CA ASP A 81 7.43 -7.73 -3.80
C ASP A 81 6.33 -7.10 -4.68
N ASN A 82 5.22 -7.82 -4.91
CA ASN A 82 4.06 -7.36 -5.67
C ASN A 82 2.88 -6.92 -4.76
N SER A 83 3.14 -6.71 -3.47
CA SER A 83 2.14 -6.28 -2.49
C SER A 83 2.37 -4.84 -2.08
N THR A 84 1.28 -4.11 -1.94
CA THR A 84 1.23 -2.76 -1.36
C THR A 84 0.30 -2.77 -0.17
N LEU A 85 0.61 -1.93 0.82
CA LEU A 85 -0.17 -1.75 2.03
C LEU A 85 -0.24 -0.26 2.33
N ALA A 86 -1.43 0.31 2.51
CA ALA A 86 -1.61 1.70 2.91
C ALA A 86 -2.28 1.75 4.28
N LEU A 87 -1.54 2.14 5.32
CA LEU A 87 -2.07 2.21 6.68
C LEU A 87 -2.61 3.61 6.95
N VAL A 88 -3.80 3.70 7.54
CA VAL A 88 -4.36 4.94 8.08
C VAL A 88 -3.73 5.21 9.43
N VAL A 89 -3.25 6.44 9.63
CA VAL A 89 -2.64 6.88 10.89
C VAL A 89 -3.36 8.13 11.41
N GLU A 90 -3.70 8.12 12.70
CA GLU A 90 -4.32 9.25 13.38
C GLU A 90 -3.48 9.71 14.57
N SER A 91 -3.56 11.01 14.90
CA SER A 91 -2.97 11.56 16.11
C SER A 91 -4.00 11.49 17.24
N ILE A 92 -3.86 10.50 18.12
CA ILE A 92 -4.73 10.28 19.28
C ILE A 92 -3.91 10.58 20.54
N GLU A 93 -4.36 11.53 21.36
CA GLU A 93 -3.62 11.92 22.59
C GLU A 93 -2.14 12.27 22.37
N GLN A 94 -1.81 12.84 21.19
CA GLN A 94 -0.44 13.20 20.75
C GLN A 94 0.44 12.01 20.34
N GLU A 95 -0.13 10.81 20.28
CA GLU A 95 0.51 9.60 19.75
C GLU A 95 -0.02 9.30 18.33
N LEU A 96 0.87 8.82 17.46
CA LEU A 96 0.49 8.39 16.12
C LEU A 96 0.06 6.93 16.17
N ILE A 97 -1.22 6.66 15.93
CA ILE A 97 -1.84 5.35 16.06
C ILE A 97 -2.31 4.87 14.70
N VAL A 98 -2.03 3.62 14.37
CA VAL A 98 -2.58 2.97 13.17
C VAL A 98 -4.05 2.62 13.44
N THR A 99 -4.97 3.17 12.65
CA THR A 99 -6.43 2.98 12.87
C THR A 99 -7.11 2.17 11.78
N GLY A 100 -6.42 1.90 10.67
CA GLY A 100 -7.01 1.18 9.55
C GLY A 100 -6.07 0.94 8.37
N GLU A 101 -6.67 0.52 7.28
CA GLU A 101 -6.08 0.37 5.95
C GLU A 101 -6.95 1.12 4.93
N TYR A 102 -6.32 1.73 3.91
CA TYR A 102 -6.97 2.50 2.85
C TYR A 102 -6.92 1.78 1.50
#